data_AF-A0A812WZM4-F1
#
_entry.id   AF-A0A812WZM4-F1
#
_cell.length_a   1.000
_cell.length_b   1.000
_cell.length_c   1.000
_cell.angle_alpha   90.00
_cell.angle_beta   90.00
_cell.angle_gamma   90.00
#
_symmetry.space_group_name_H-M   'P 1'
#
loop_
_entity.id
_entity.type
_entity.pdbx_description
1 polymer ?
#
loop_
_entity_poly.entity_id
_entity_poly.type
_entity_poly.pdbx_seq_one_letter_code
_entity_poly.pdbx_strand_id
1 'polypeptide(L)'
;MRHLFSVILFSLASAGFLECDWDADWSSFRERLGQNADAGYPEDAMLAEQARSLLEVHWEALQPNAEALYGMSYAMQSFFASCNTRPGAVEELREPFCLYGVVSALWVSARHGHPERKQLLRHAQFLLGDLFRSTLDFMEGSGWALTSLDILANLEQKQFSLPQHLHRQYPFPRQVPGDLPGEPVLTVWEMGVHATLSAEPLQMWARVLTDVRLQHRNLIQDQYPKWLPNRCATLYQHPRLVCDEVQDDLTDFFRKRIPQSATSKDPIENMESFELDFRQIASGRLRHVGLFLCTVAYLCLLVESLDVPTIGYFGHPLLFMVPEDAATREAFWSRFSAMARARSVEFAVSDPFLQMQYEYQIGAPRLPAIRTHALYTGATHFPSRSDEVLVLDRPHESVLMCLLRRSMAELTGAALESSRPDDWPTAEGRLRAAISQDFPFRFVTRALTDKQFSTFAQFRAVVLWPYDMDLITFYEFYSMNMPIFMPSSLQKYLFQQDHGAYDYRWDRRKVKPGQRQLWPDTDATPFQERSLEAVHQILGFTDYFRFPHVLYFESIPDLLKRLPETKFFDVTQAMAAFNQDALMQTSATWRTLMGRLNVPASLQREAL
;
A
#
# COMPACT_ATOMS: atom_id res chain seq x y z
N MET A 1 -7.35 37.34 -18.93
CA MET A 1 -7.35 36.11 -18.12
C MET A 1 -8.33 36.15 -16.93
N ARG A 2 -9.54 36.73 -17.08
CA ARG A 2 -10.59 36.76 -16.03
C ARG A 2 -12.02 36.51 -16.57
N HIS A 3 -12.16 35.92 -17.76
CA HIS A 3 -13.47 35.71 -18.42
C HIS A 3 -13.75 34.26 -18.85
N LEU A 4 -13.13 33.26 -18.21
CA LEU A 4 -13.39 31.84 -18.48
C LEU A 4 -13.95 31.05 -17.29
N PHE A 5 -14.30 31.74 -16.20
CA PHE A 5 -15.01 31.14 -15.06
C PHE A 5 -16.42 31.72 -14.98
N SER A 6 -17.29 31.28 -15.87
CA SER A 6 -18.74 31.43 -15.73
C SER A 6 -19.34 30.04 -15.67
N VAL A 7 -19.82 29.70 -14.47
CA VAL A 7 -20.87 28.73 -14.14
C VAL A 7 -21.25 27.81 -15.29
N ILE A 8 -20.62 26.64 -15.34
CA ILE A 8 -21.27 25.48 -15.91
C ILE A 8 -21.30 24.40 -14.83
N LEU A 9 -22.48 24.24 -14.24
CA LEU A 9 -22.91 22.99 -13.61
C LEU A 9 -23.01 21.95 -14.73
N PHE A 10 -21.87 21.45 -15.19
CA PHE A 10 -21.84 20.24 -16.00
C PHE A 10 -21.97 19.06 -15.05
N SER A 11 -23.11 18.37 -15.12
CA SER A 11 -23.16 16.95 -14.78
C SER A 11 -22.07 16.28 -15.60
N LEU A 12 -21.03 15.77 -14.93
CA LEU A 12 -19.82 15.28 -15.57
C LEU A 12 -20.15 13.99 -16.33
N ALA A 13 -20.16 14.06 -17.66
CA ALA A 13 -20.49 12.97 -18.59
C ALA A 13 -19.46 11.80 -18.63
N SER A 14 -18.49 11.77 -17.70
CA SER A 14 -17.77 10.53 -17.33
C SER A 14 -18.68 9.46 -16.72
N ALA A 15 -19.92 9.87 -16.45
CA ALA A 15 -21.05 9.06 -16.08
C ALA A 15 -21.50 8.05 -17.15
N GLY A 16 -21.06 8.17 -18.41
CA GLY A 16 -21.50 7.23 -19.45
C GLY A 16 -21.16 5.76 -19.12
N PHE A 17 -19.88 5.41 -19.03
CA PHE A 17 -19.51 4.00 -18.92
C PHE A 17 -19.71 3.38 -17.53
N LEU A 18 -19.40 4.12 -16.46
CA LEU A 18 -19.50 3.63 -15.08
C LEU A 18 -20.87 3.93 -14.45
N GLU A 19 -21.47 5.07 -14.77
CA GLU A 19 -22.79 5.44 -14.23
C GLU A 19 -23.96 5.06 -15.14
N CYS A 20 -23.66 4.69 -16.39
CA CYS A 20 -24.62 4.23 -17.37
C CYS A 20 -25.63 5.30 -17.81
N ASP A 21 -25.23 6.58 -17.75
CA ASP A 21 -26.11 7.71 -18.06
C ASP A 21 -26.43 7.92 -19.55
N TRP A 22 -25.89 7.05 -20.42
CA TRP A 22 -26.29 6.99 -21.83
C TRP A 22 -27.61 6.24 -22.05
N ASP A 23 -28.11 5.51 -21.05
CA ASP A 23 -29.32 4.70 -21.13
C ASP A 23 -30.35 5.14 -20.07
N ALA A 24 -31.56 5.44 -20.51
CA ALA A 24 -32.61 5.92 -19.62
C ALA A 24 -33.07 4.87 -18.61
N ASP A 25 -33.04 3.58 -18.96
CA ASP A 25 -33.45 2.49 -18.08
C ASP A 25 -32.40 2.28 -16.97
N TRP A 26 -31.11 2.36 -17.32
CA TRP A 26 -30.03 2.32 -16.33
C TRP A 26 -30.04 3.55 -15.41
N SER A 27 -30.20 4.76 -15.95
CA SER A 27 -30.31 5.97 -15.12
C SER A 27 -31.51 5.89 -14.17
N SER A 28 -32.67 5.43 -14.65
CA SER A 28 -33.87 5.26 -13.83
C SER A 28 -33.68 4.21 -12.73
N PHE A 29 -33.03 3.09 -13.06
CA PHE A 29 -32.72 2.04 -12.09
C PHE A 29 -31.76 2.54 -11.00
N ARG A 30 -30.71 3.26 -11.39
CA ARG A 30 -29.75 3.86 -10.46
C ARG A 30 -30.41 4.85 -9.50
N GLU A 31 -31.26 5.74 -10.01
CA GLU A 31 -31.99 6.71 -9.18
C GLU A 31 -32.88 6.01 -8.15
N ARG A 32 -33.64 5.00 -8.58
CA ARG A 32 -34.51 4.22 -7.68
C ARG A 32 -33.70 3.43 -6.65
N LEU A 33 -32.57 2.84 -7.05
CA LEU A 33 -31.66 2.19 -6.11
C LEU A 33 -31.11 3.18 -5.08
N GLY A 34 -30.75 4.40 -5.49
CA GLY A 34 -30.34 5.47 -4.58
C GLY A 34 -31.41 5.82 -3.56
N GLN A 35 -32.65 6.02 -4.01
CA GLN A 35 -33.79 6.27 -3.11
C GLN A 35 -34.05 5.10 -2.15
N ASN A 36 -33.90 3.85 -2.62
CA ASN A 36 -34.01 2.66 -1.79
C ASN A 36 -32.88 2.59 -0.75
N ALA A 37 -31.65 2.92 -1.14
CA ALA A 37 -30.49 2.97 -0.25
C ALA A 37 -30.65 4.02 0.85
N ASP A 38 -31.11 5.23 0.51
CA ASP A 38 -31.40 6.31 1.47
C ASP A 38 -32.45 5.90 2.51
N ALA A 39 -33.38 5.02 2.13
CA ALA A 39 -34.38 4.43 3.01
C ALA A 39 -33.86 3.22 3.83
N GLY A 40 -32.57 2.87 3.73
CA GLY A 40 -31.97 1.74 4.43
C GLY A 40 -32.15 0.39 3.74
N TYR A 41 -32.32 0.39 2.41
CA TYR A 41 -32.54 -0.79 1.56
C TYR A 41 -33.72 -1.69 1.99
N PRO A 42 -34.96 -1.15 2.11
CA PRO A 42 -36.14 -1.97 2.37
C PRO A 42 -36.42 -2.92 1.19
N GLU A 43 -37.19 -3.98 1.44
CA GLU A 43 -37.69 -4.83 0.36
C GLU A 43 -38.56 -4.01 -0.61
N ASP A 44 -38.20 -4.04 -1.89
CA ASP A 44 -38.88 -3.34 -2.97
C ASP A 44 -39.05 -4.27 -4.18
N ALA A 45 -40.28 -4.76 -4.35
CA ALA A 45 -40.63 -5.67 -5.43
C ALA A 45 -40.53 -5.02 -6.82
N MET A 46 -40.76 -3.71 -6.93
CA MET A 46 -40.68 -3.00 -8.21
C MET A 46 -39.22 -2.78 -8.62
N LEU A 47 -38.35 -2.45 -7.67
CA LEU A 47 -36.91 -2.37 -7.89
C LEU A 47 -36.33 -3.74 -8.27
N ALA A 48 -36.77 -4.81 -7.62
CA ALA A 48 -36.37 -6.18 -7.94
C ALA A 48 -36.79 -6.61 -9.35
N GLU A 49 -38.01 -6.27 -9.77
CA GLU A 49 -38.50 -6.60 -11.10
C GLU A 49 -37.75 -5.81 -12.19
N GLN A 50 -37.50 -4.52 -11.95
CA GLN A 50 -36.68 -3.70 -12.85
C GLN A 50 -35.26 -4.27 -13.01
N ALA A 51 -34.63 -4.69 -11.91
CA ALA A 51 -33.32 -5.33 -11.94
C ALA A 51 -33.32 -6.62 -12.79
N ARG A 52 -34.33 -7.48 -12.64
CA ARG A 52 -34.43 -8.73 -13.42
C ARG A 52 -34.63 -8.46 -14.90
N SER A 53 -35.50 -7.51 -15.25
CA SER A 53 -35.73 -7.13 -16.65
C SER A 53 -34.45 -6.63 -17.31
N LEU A 54 -33.66 -5.80 -16.62
CA LEU A 54 -32.36 -5.33 -17.11
C LEU A 54 -31.35 -6.49 -17.27
N LEU A 55 -31.33 -7.45 -16.35
CA LEU A 55 -30.47 -8.62 -16.45
C LEU A 55 -30.85 -9.55 -17.61
N GLU A 56 -32.14 -9.74 -17.88
CA GLU A 56 -32.62 -10.54 -19.01
C GLU A 56 -32.16 -9.96 -20.35
N VAL A 57 -32.23 -8.64 -20.52
CA VAL A 57 -31.78 -7.94 -21.73
C VAL A 57 -30.30 -8.15 -21.97
N HIS A 58 -29.48 -8.12 -20.92
CA HIS A 58 -28.02 -8.17 -21.05
C HIS A 58 -27.42 -9.57 -20.79
N TRP A 59 -28.23 -10.59 -20.50
CA TRP A 59 -27.79 -11.88 -19.96
C TRP A 59 -26.68 -12.56 -20.77
N GLU A 60 -26.76 -12.51 -22.10
CA GLU A 60 -25.76 -13.10 -22.99
C GLU A 60 -24.39 -12.42 -22.85
N ALA A 61 -24.36 -11.09 -22.74
CA ALA A 61 -23.13 -10.32 -22.58
C ALA A 61 -22.44 -10.58 -21.23
N LEU A 62 -23.19 -11.08 -20.25
CA LEU A 62 -22.74 -11.41 -18.90
C LEU A 62 -22.16 -12.82 -18.77
N GLN A 63 -22.43 -13.71 -19.73
CA GLN A 63 -21.96 -15.09 -19.60
C GLN A 63 -20.42 -15.16 -19.60
N PRO A 64 -19.81 -15.90 -18.67
CA PRO A 64 -18.38 -16.19 -18.71
C PRO A 64 -18.03 -16.89 -20.02
N ASN A 65 -16.97 -16.43 -20.69
CA ASN A 65 -16.45 -17.12 -21.87
C ASN A 65 -15.26 -17.99 -21.44
N ALA A 66 -15.47 -19.31 -21.42
CA ALA A 66 -14.46 -20.27 -20.99
C ALA A 66 -13.17 -20.27 -21.85
N GLU A 67 -13.25 -19.78 -23.09
CA GLU A 67 -12.11 -19.67 -24.01
C GLU A 67 -11.40 -18.32 -23.89
N ALA A 68 -12.00 -17.34 -23.20
CA ALA A 68 -11.41 -16.04 -23.00
C ALA A 68 -10.33 -16.05 -21.91
N LEU A 69 -9.39 -15.12 -22.03
CA LEU A 69 -8.36 -14.90 -21.02
C LEU A 69 -9.03 -14.66 -19.65
N TYR A 70 -8.70 -15.50 -18.67
CA TYR A 70 -9.29 -15.46 -17.33
C TYR A 70 -10.82 -15.58 -17.28
N GLY A 71 -11.45 -16.25 -18.25
CA GLY A 71 -12.89 -16.54 -18.22
C GLY A 71 -13.81 -15.33 -18.43
N MET A 72 -13.27 -14.17 -18.83
CA MET A 72 -14.00 -12.90 -18.97
C MET A 72 -15.36 -13.05 -19.67
N SER A 73 -16.36 -12.31 -19.19
CA SER A 73 -17.60 -12.14 -19.96
C SER A 73 -17.34 -11.37 -21.25
N TYR A 74 -18.20 -11.53 -22.25
CA TYR A 74 -18.08 -10.81 -23.53
C TYR A 74 -18.03 -9.29 -23.34
N ALA A 75 -18.80 -8.78 -22.38
CA ALA A 75 -18.77 -7.38 -21.99
C ALA A 75 -17.42 -6.91 -21.42
N MET A 76 -16.80 -7.71 -20.55
CA MET A 76 -15.46 -7.40 -20.02
C MET A 76 -14.39 -7.43 -21.12
N GLN A 77 -14.50 -8.37 -22.06
CA GLN A 77 -13.61 -8.46 -23.21
C GLN A 77 -13.74 -7.24 -24.12
N SER A 78 -14.97 -6.79 -24.39
CA SER A 78 -15.25 -5.58 -25.16
C SER A 78 -14.59 -4.36 -24.52
N PHE A 79 -14.77 -4.17 -23.21
CA PHE A 79 -14.13 -3.09 -22.48
C PHE A 79 -12.59 -3.19 -22.53
N PHE A 80 -12.04 -4.36 -22.23
CA PHE A 80 -10.59 -4.57 -22.23
C PHE A 80 -9.99 -4.38 -23.64
N ALA A 81 -10.68 -4.84 -24.67
CA ALA A 81 -10.33 -4.60 -26.07
C ALA A 81 -10.34 -3.11 -26.37
N SER A 82 -11.35 -2.35 -25.93
CA SER A 82 -11.40 -0.89 -26.12
C SER A 82 -10.22 -0.15 -25.47
N CYS A 83 -9.65 -0.70 -24.40
CA CYS A 83 -8.44 -0.18 -23.76
C CYS A 83 -7.13 -0.59 -24.46
N ASN A 84 -7.17 -1.67 -25.25
CA ASN A 84 -6.00 -2.30 -25.89
C ASN A 84 -6.09 -2.34 -27.43
N THR A 85 -7.04 -1.62 -28.04
CA THR A 85 -7.17 -1.42 -29.49
C THR A 85 -6.95 0.05 -29.87
N ARG A 86 -6.39 0.28 -31.06
CA ARG A 86 -6.10 1.63 -31.56
C ARG A 86 -7.43 2.41 -31.73
N PRO A 87 -7.50 3.69 -31.34
CA PRO A 87 -8.63 4.55 -31.67
C PRO A 87 -8.92 4.50 -33.19
N GLY A 88 -10.15 4.14 -33.57
CA GLY A 88 -10.56 4.00 -34.97
C GLY A 88 -10.28 2.64 -35.63
N ALA A 89 -9.58 1.71 -34.98
CA ALA A 89 -9.41 0.32 -35.48
C ALA A 89 -10.57 -0.60 -35.05
N VAL A 90 -11.59 -0.04 -34.41
CA VAL A 90 -12.70 -0.77 -33.80
C VAL A 90 -13.97 -0.44 -34.56
N GLU A 91 -14.21 -1.11 -35.68
CA GLU A 91 -15.52 -1.12 -36.34
C GLU A 91 -16.52 -2.09 -35.63
N GLU A 92 -16.08 -2.84 -34.62
CA GLU A 92 -16.81 -4.00 -34.08
C GLU A 92 -17.30 -3.94 -32.61
N LEU A 93 -17.02 -2.89 -31.81
CA LEU A 93 -17.55 -2.80 -30.44
C LEU A 93 -18.93 -2.11 -30.44
N ARG A 94 -19.98 -2.89 -30.71
CA ARG A 94 -21.29 -2.37 -31.11
C ARG A 94 -22.21 -1.88 -30.00
N GLU A 95 -22.01 -2.22 -28.73
CA GLU A 95 -22.93 -1.76 -27.68
C GLU A 95 -22.20 -1.32 -26.39
N PRO A 96 -22.54 -0.14 -25.84
CA PRO A 96 -22.03 0.29 -24.53
C PRO A 96 -22.54 -0.67 -23.44
N PHE A 97 -21.63 -1.07 -22.55
CA PHE A 97 -21.93 -2.02 -21.48
C PHE A 97 -21.93 -1.32 -20.12
N CYS A 98 -23.01 -1.50 -19.36
CA CYS A 98 -23.17 -0.95 -18.02
C CYS A 98 -22.67 -1.93 -16.94
N LEU A 99 -21.36 -1.96 -16.69
CA LEU A 99 -20.77 -2.92 -15.73
C LEU A 99 -21.37 -2.79 -14.33
N TYR A 100 -21.42 -1.58 -13.76
CA TYR A 100 -21.90 -1.42 -12.39
C TYR A 100 -23.40 -1.53 -12.27
N GLY A 101 -24.18 -1.08 -13.25
CA GLY A 101 -25.63 -1.30 -13.21
C GLY A 101 -25.98 -2.78 -13.26
N VAL A 102 -25.26 -3.59 -14.05
CA VAL A 102 -25.41 -5.04 -14.02
C VAL A 102 -25.08 -5.61 -12.63
N VAL A 103 -23.94 -5.23 -12.06
CA VAL A 103 -23.53 -5.70 -10.72
C VAL A 103 -24.59 -5.32 -9.67
N SER A 104 -25.10 -4.09 -9.74
CA SER A 104 -26.19 -3.62 -8.89
C SER A 104 -27.48 -4.39 -9.11
N ALA A 105 -27.85 -4.71 -10.35
CA ALA A 105 -29.03 -5.49 -10.68
C ALA A 105 -28.93 -6.95 -10.17
N LEU A 106 -27.75 -7.57 -10.28
CA LEU A 106 -27.46 -8.89 -9.70
C LEU A 106 -27.62 -8.86 -8.18
N TRP A 107 -27.08 -7.83 -7.51
CA TRP A 107 -27.19 -7.66 -6.07
C TRP A 107 -28.62 -7.42 -5.61
N VAL A 108 -29.33 -6.50 -6.26
CA VAL A 108 -30.74 -6.19 -5.97
C VAL A 108 -31.58 -7.47 -6.11
N SER A 109 -31.42 -8.19 -7.22
CA SER A 109 -32.14 -9.45 -7.44
C SER A 109 -31.85 -10.46 -6.33
N ALA A 110 -30.60 -10.62 -5.95
CA ALA A 110 -30.18 -11.53 -4.89
C ALA A 110 -30.73 -11.15 -3.51
N ARG A 111 -30.78 -9.85 -3.17
CA ARG A 111 -31.31 -9.34 -1.91
C ARG A 111 -32.82 -9.55 -1.79
N HIS A 112 -33.56 -9.42 -2.88
CA HIS A 112 -35.02 -9.52 -2.91
C HIS A 112 -35.52 -10.96 -3.12
N GLY A 113 -34.94 -11.91 -2.39
CA GLY A 113 -35.47 -13.28 -2.27
C GLY A 113 -35.33 -14.16 -3.51
N HIS A 114 -34.43 -13.84 -4.46
CA HIS A 114 -34.24 -14.68 -5.64
C HIS A 114 -33.75 -16.10 -5.25
N PRO A 115 -34.31 -17.19 -5.83
CA PRO A 115 -33.94 -18.56 -5.50
C PRO A 115 -32.43 -18.85 -5.65
N GLU A 116 -31.79 -18.20 -6.62
CA GLU A 116 -30.36 -18.35 -6.92
C GLU A 116 -29.48 -17.25 -6.29
N ARG A 117 -29.93 -16.61 -5.20
CA ARG A 117 -29.22 -15.53 -4.50
C ARG A 117 -27.69 -15.69 -4.43
N LYS A 118 -27.22 -16.87 -4.02
CA LYS A 118 -25.77 -17.13 -3.88
C LYS A 118 -25.03 -17.11 -5.22
N GLN A 119 -25.65 -17.60 -6.30
CA GLN A 119 -25.04 -17.60 -7.63
C GLN A 119 -25.01 -16.18 -8.21
N LEU A 120 -26.09 -15.40 -8.03
CA LEU A 120 -26.13 -14.00 -8.45
C LEU A 120 -25.05 -13.15 -7.76
N LEU A 121 -24.86 -13.31 -6.45
CA LEU A 121 -23.80 -12.59 -5.72
C LEU A 121 -22.40 -13.02 -6.13
N ARG A 122 -22.18 -14.32 -6.41
CA ARG A 122 -20.90 -14.81 -6.96
C ARG A 122 -20.64 -14.26 -8.37
N HIS A 123 -21.69 -14.09 -9.16
CA HIS A 123 -21.57 -13.50 -10.49
C HIS A 123 -21.25 -12.00 -10.39
N ALA A 124 -21.92 -11.27 -9.48
CA ALA A 124 -21.58 -9.88 -9.17
C ALA A 124 -20.10 -9.75 -8.75
N GLN A 125 -19.64 -10.61 -7.85
CA GLN A 125 -18.23 -10.68 -7.42
C GLN A 125 -17.27 -10.99 -8.58
N PHE A 126 -17.64 -11.93 -9.45
CA PHE A 126 -16.88 -12.27 -10.66
C PHE A 126 -16.71 -11.05 -11.59
N LEU A 127 -17.79 -10.29 -11.85
CA LEU A 127 -17.77 -9.11 -12.72
C LEU A 127 -16.96 -7.95 -12.11
N LEU A 128 -16.95 -7.83 -10.78
CA LEU A 128 -16.05 -6.93 -10.04
C LEU A 128 -14.59 -7.40 -10.05
N GLY A 129 -14.32 -8.59 -10.59
CA GLY A 129 -12.98 -8.99 -10.99
C GLY A 129 -12.28 -9.97 -10.05
N ASP A 130 -12.98 -10.97 -9.49
CA ASP A 130 -12.34 -12.12 -8.83
C ASP A 130 -11.17 -12.73 -9.65
N LEU A 131 -11.23 -12.62 -10.99
CA LEU A 131 -10.20 -13.10 -11.92
C LEU A 131 -9.16 -12.04 -12.32
N PHE A 132 -9.47 -10.76 -12.12
CA PHE A 132 -8.56 -9.66 -12.38
C PHE A 132 -7.91 -9.10 -11.11
N ARG A 133 -8.09 -9.75 -9.95
CA ARG A 133 -7.72 -9.14 -8.64
C ARG A 133 -8.37 -7.76 -8.47
N SER A 134 -9.58 -7.63 -9.02
CA SER A 134 -10.50 -6.50 -8.93
C SER A 134 -10.05 -5.17 -9.55
N THR A 135 -9.30 -5.22 -10.65
CA THR A 135 -8.87 -4.01 -11.41
C THR A 135 -10.01 -3.19 -12.02
N LEU A 136 -11.22 -3.74 -12.09
CA LEU A 136 -12.38 -3.09 -12.71
C LEU A 136 -13.39 -2.54 -11.70
N ASP A 137 -13.16 -2.72 -10.40
CA ASP A 137 -14.16 -2.42 -9.37
C ASP A 137 -14.01 -1.01 -8.83
N PHE A 138 -14.50 0.03 -9.50
CA PHE A 138 -14.55 1.41 -8.96
C PHE A 138 -15.92 1.72 -8.35
N MET A 139 -16.61 0.70 -7.85
CA MET A 139 -17.99 0.82 -7.37
C MET A 139 -18.10 1.77 -6.17
N GLU A 140 -17.12 1.78 -5.26
CA GLU A 140 -17.09 2.68 -4.10
C GLU A 140 -16.94 4.16 -4.48
N GLY A 141 -16.54 4.43 -5.72
CA GLY A 141 -16.47 5.77 -6.30
C GLY A 141 -17.49 6.03 -7.39
N SER A 142 -18.42 5.10 -7.61
CA SER A 142 -19.50 5.30 -8.56
C SER A 142 -20.68 5.99 -7.88
N GLY A 143 -21.58 6.57 -8.67
CA GLY A 143 -22.87 7.09 -8.24
C GLY A 143 -23.92 5.99 -8.10
N TRP A 144 -23.55 4.71 -8.21
CA TRP A 144 -24.38 3.61 -7.77
C TRP A 144 -24.38 3.58 -6.24
N ALA A 145 -25.56 3.57 -5.63
CA ALA A 145 -25.73 3.42 -4.19
C ALA A 145 -25.49 1.95 -3.79
N LEU A 146 -24.27 1.48 -3.99
CA LEU A 146 -23.80 0.14 -3.68
C LEU A 146 -22.28 0.18 -3.60
N THR A 147 -21.70 -0.59 -2.69
CA THR A 147 -20.26 -0.78 -2.56
C THR A 147 -19.89 -2.24 -2.85
N SER A 148 -18.63 -2.51 -3.20
CA SER A 148 -18.13 -3.88 -3.31
C SER A 148 -18.33 -4.67 -2.01
N LEU A 149 -18.21 -3.99 -0.87
CA LEU A 149 -18.47 -4.50 0.47
C LEU A 149 -19.92 -4.95 0.66
N ASP A 150 -20.90 -4.26 0.08
CA ASP A 150 -22.30 -4.66 0.13
C ASP A 150 -22.54 -6.00 -0.59
N ILE A 151 -21.79 -6.27 -1.66
CA ILE A 151 -21.80 -7.57 -2.36
C ILE A 151 -21.25 -8.65 -1.43
N LEU A 152 -20.06 -8.42 -0.85
CA LEU A 152 -19.36 -9.38 0.00
C LEU A 152 -20.11 -9.68 1.29
N ALA A 153 -20.63 -8.66 1.98
CA ALA A 153 -21.40 -8.80 3.21
C ALA A 153 -22.67 -9.65 3.00
N ASN A 154 -23.30 -9.51 1.83
CA ASN A 154 -24.50 -10.30 1.49
C ASN A 154 -24.17 -11.73 1.06
N LEU A 155 -22.94 -12.01 0.62
CA LEU A 155 -22.50 -13.36 0.32
C LEU A 155 -22.46 -14.24 1.59
N GLU A 156 -22.18 -13.66 2.77
CA GLU A 156 -21.89 -14.42 4.00
C GLU A 156 -22.82 -14.19 5.22
N GLN A 157 -23.79 -13.27 5.17
CA GLN A 157 -24.84 -13.05 6.20
C GLN A 157 -24.37 -13.05 7.68
N LYS A 158 -23.95 -11.89 8.21
CA LYS A 158 -24.11 -11.55 9.64
C LYS A 158 -24.61 -10.11 9.81
N GLN A 159 -25.53 -9.92 10.78
CA GLN A 159 -26.19 -8.65 11.10
C GLN A 159 -25.24 -7.64 11.78
N PHE A 160 -25.40 -6.34 11.47
CA PHE A 160 -24.48 -5.26 11.84
C PHE A 160 -25.20 -4.09 12.55
N SER A 161 -24.51 -3.46 13.52
CA SER A 161 -24.86 -2.15 14.13
C SER A 161 -23.62 -1.48 14.75
N LEU A 162 -23.54 -0.14 14.73
CA LEU A 162 -22.36 0.69 15.06
C LEU A 162 -22.40 1.35 16.46
N PRO A 163 -21.23 1.61 17.07
CA PRO A 163 -20.98 2.87 17.78
C PRO A 163 -19.60 3.54 17.50
N GLN A 164 -19.53 4.84 17.81
CA GLN A 164 -18.57 5.85 17.33
C GLN A 164 -17.38 6.19 18.29
N HIS A 165 -16.31 6.75 17.66
CA HIS A 165 -15.30 7.75 18.12
C HIS A 165 -13.93 7.27 18.63
N LEU A 166 -12.84 7.94 18.18
CA LEU A 166 -11.64 8.31 18.97
C LEU A 166 -10.68 9.26 18.21
N HIS A 167 -10.27 10.38 18.84
CA HIS A 167 -9.12 11.21 18.42
C HIS A 167 -8.52 12.00 19.60
N ARG A 168 -7.17 12.17 19.63
CA ARG A 168 -6.41 13.26 20.31
C ARG A 168 -4.89 13.22 19.98
N GLN A 169 -4.24 14.39 19.89
CA GLN A 169 -2.78 14.64 19.74
C GLN A 169 -2.29 15.78 20.69
N TYR A 170 -0.96 15.90 20.94
CA TYR A 170 -0.28 16.94 21.75
C TYR A 170 1.08 17.41 21.11
N PRO A 171 1.67 18.59 21.48
CA PRO A 171 2.66 19.32 20.65
C PRO A 171 4.03 19.75 21.29
N PHE A 172 4.93 20.25 20.41
CA PHE A 172 6.15 21.14 20.57
C PHE A 172 7.49 20.55 21.11
N PRO A 173 8.69 21.19 20.95
CA PRO A 173 9.27 22.08 19.91
C PRO A 173 10.71 21.66 19.43
N ARG A 174 11.35 22.49 18.57
CA ARG A 174 12.65 22.28 17.84
C ARG A 174 13.83 23.12 18.36
N GLN A 175 15.08 22.67 18.15
CA GLN A 175 16.22 23.48 17.59
C GLN A 175 17.47 22.64 17.17
N VAL A 176 18.50 23.30 16.59
CA VAL A 176 19.33 22.98 15.39
C VAL A 176 20.86 22.71 15.72
N PRO A 177 21.88 22.83 14.82
CA PRO A 177 22.78 21.78 14.28
C PRO A 177 24.30 21.86 14.63
N GLY A 178 25.12 20.93 14.12
CA GLY A 178 26.52 21.17 13.71
C GLY A 178 27.49 19.98 13.87
N ASP A 179 28.20 19.59 12.80
CA ASP A 179 29.20 18.49 12.76
C ASP A 179 30.62 18.94 13.18
N LEU A 180 31.40 18.03 13.81
CA LEU A 180 32.83 18.18 14.11
C LEU A 180 33.59 16.85 13.91
N PRO A 181 34.83 16.83 13.36
CA PRO A 181 35.56 15.59 13.07
C PRO A 181 36.46 15.09 14.22
N GLY A 182 36.40 13.77 14.45
CA GLY A 182 37.21 13.02 15.41
C GLY A 182 36.55 11.71 15.89
N GLU A 183 35.51 11.27 15.19
CA GLU A 183 34.45 10.46 15.81
C GLU A 183 34.77 8.97 15.88
N PRO A 184 34.43 8.32 17.00
CA PRO A 184 34.40 6.86 17.09
C PRO A 184 33.49 6.23 16.02
N VAL A 185 33.82 5.00 15.60
CA VAL A 185 33.08 4.27 14.57
C VAL A 185 32.22 3.19 15.21
N LEU A 186 30.93 3.15 14.86
CA LEU A 186 30.01 2.07 15.19
C LEU A 186 29.79 1.20 13.95
N THR A 187 30.31 -0.02 13.97
CA THR A 187 30.08 -1.01 12.90
C THR A 187 28.71 -1.65 13.06
N VAL A 188 27.87 -1.52 12.04
CA VAL A 188 26.53 -2.10 11.98
C VAL A 188 26.48 -3.18 10.92
N TRP A 189 26.07 -4.39 11.29
CA TRP A 189 25.72 -5.45 10.34
C TRP A 189 24.21 -5.51 10.17
N GLU A 190 23.75 -5.46 8.92
CA GLU A 190 22.34 -5.42 8.56
C GLU A 190 21.91 -6.70 7.85
N MET A 191 20.74 -7.19 8.23
CA MET A 191 20.05 -8.34 7.62
C MET A 191 18.60 -7.95 7.31
N GLY A 192 18.39 -7.46 6.10
CA GLY A 192 17.09 -7.06 5.60
C GLY A 192 16.94 -7.30 4.12
N VAL A 193 15.76 -7.75 3.69
CA VAL A 193 15.47 -8.07 2.28
C VAL A 193 14.87 -6.89 1.51
N HIS A 194 14.47 -5.83 2.22
CA HIS A 194 13.89 -4.63 1.64
C HIS A 194 14.79 -3.40 1.87
N ALA A 195 15.43 -2.93 0.80
CA ALA A 195 16.49 -1.92 0.85
C ALA A 195 16.10 -0.63 1.58
N THR A 196 14.95 -0.08 1.23
CA THR A 196 14.47 1.18 1.79
C THR A 196 13.97 1.03 3.22
N LEU A 197 13.56 -0.17 3.63
CA LEU A 197 13.20 -0.46 5.02
C LEU A 197 14.45 -0.49 5.91
N SER A 198 15.54 -1.08 5.42
CA SER A 198 16.82 -1.10 6.11
C SER A 198 17.51 0.28 6.13
N ALA A 199 17.36 1.06 5.06
CA ALA A 199 17.89 2.42 4.99
C ALA A 199 17.26 3.37 6.01
N GLU A 200 15.99 3.17 6.37
CA GLU A 200 15.27 4.03 7.31
C GLU A 200 15.96 4.18 8.67
N PRO A 201 16.17 3.11 9.48
CA PRO A 201 16.82 3.24 10.79
C PRO A 201 18.26 3.73 10.65
N LEU A 202 19.01 3.29 9.64
CA LEU A 202 20.40 3.71 9.43
C LEU A 202 20.53 5.21 9.14
N GLN A 203 19.64 5.77 8.32
CA GLN A 203 19.57 7.20 8.06
C GLN A 203 19.15 7.99 9.29
N MET A 204 18.23 7.45 10.09
CA MET A 204 17.84 8.06 11.37
C MET A 204 18.99 8.05 12.36
N TRP A 205 19.68 6.92 12.53
CA TRP A 205 20.82 6.78 13.45
C TRP A 205 21.97 7.72 13.08
N ALA A 206 22.28 7.84 11.79
CA ALA A 206 23.33 8.76 11.32
C ALA A 206 23.04 10.23 11.65
N ARG A 207 21.77 10.60 11.89
CA ARG A 207 21.33 11.95 12.29
C ARG A 207 21.22 12.14 13.79
N VAL A 208 20.87 11.10 14.54
CA VAL A 208 20.66 11.21 15.99
C VAL A 208 21.88 10.87 16.81
N LEU A 209 22.80 10.05 16.28
CA LEU A 209 24.06 9.70 16.91
C LEU A 209 25.14 10.64 16.37
N THR A 210 25.20 11.83 16.93
CA THR A 210 26.07 12.91 16.48
C THR A 210 27.53 12.75 16.89
N ASP A 211 27.87 11.72 17.67
CA ASP A 211 29.22 11.53 18.19
C ASP A 211 29.90 10.27 17.60
N VAL A 212 29.20 9.56 16.71
CA VAL A 212 29.73 8.34 16.07
C VAL A 212 29.50 8.38 14.56
N ARG A 213 30.46 7.83 13.84
CA ARG A 213 30.29 7.49 12.43
C ARG A 213 29.80 6.05 12.31
N LEU A 214 28.75 5.84 11.54
CA LEU A 214 28.22 4.51 11.24
C LEU A 214 28.98 3.88 10.09
N GLN A 215 29.52 2.69 10.32
CA GLN A 215 30.05 1.83 9.27
C GLN A 215 29.08 0.66 9.07
N HIS A 216 28.24 0.78 8.05
CA HIS A 216 27.19 -0.17 7.73
C HIS A 216 27.67 -1.21 6.70
N ARG A 217 27.34 -2.48 6.95
CA ARG A 217 27.48 -3.58 6.01
C ARG A 217 26.18 -4.36 5.93
N ASN A 218 25.65 -4.52 4.72
CA ASN A 218 24.52 -5.41 4.44
C ASN A 218 25.02 -6.82 4.13
N LEU A 219 24.58 -7.81 4.91
CA LEU A 219 25.00 -9.21 4.74
C LEU A 219 24.25 -9.94 3.62
N ILE A 220 23.06 -9.46 3.26
CA ILE A 220 22.14 -10.08 2.29
C ILE A 220 21.89 -9.17 1.08
N GLN A 221 22.87 -8.33 0.75
CA GLN A 221 22.76 -7.30 -0.29
C GLN A 221 22.23 -7.86 -1.63
N ASP A 222 22.57 -9.07 -2.04
CA ASP A 222 22.14 -9.60 -3.34
C ASP A 222 20.62 -9.84 -3.45
N GLN A 223 19.88 -9.78 -2.34
CA GLN A 223 18.42 -9.91 -2.32
C GLN A 223 17.70 -8.65 -2.84
N TYR A 224 18.36 -7.50 -2.87
CA TYR A 224 17.72 -6.27 -3.32
C TYR A 224 17.53 -6.25 -4.84
N PRO A 225 16.48 -5.56 -5.34
CA PRO A 225 16.22 -5.51 -6.78
C PRO A 225 17.40 -4.98 -7.57
N LYS A 226 17.74 -5.64 -8.69
CA LYS A 226 18.85 -5.26 -9.57
C LYS A 226 18.65 -3.89 -10.24
N TRP A 227 17.42 -3.36 -10.27
CA TRP A 227 17.11 -2.06 -10.87
C TRP A 227 17.50 -0.87 -9.99
N LEU A 228 17.80 -1.09 -8.70
CA LEU A 228 18.28 -0.02 -7.82
C LEU A 228 19.78 0.21 -8.11
N PRO A 229 20.19 1.35 -8.70
CA PRO A 229 21.60 1.66 -8.95
C PRO A 229 22.38 1.76 -7.62
N ASN A 230 23.72 1.80 -7.71
CA ASN A 230 24.69 1.87 -6.59
C ASN A 230 24.01 2.26 -5.25
N ARG A 231 23.84 1.28 -4.38
CA ARG A 231 22.89 1.39 -3.26
C ARG A 231 23.45 2.25 -2.15
N CYS A 232 24.75 2.15 -1.92
CA CYS A 232 25.47 3.08 -1.05
C CYS A 232 25.25 4.53 -1.48
N ALA A 233 25.37 4.82 -2.77
CA ALA A 233 25.13 6.17 -3.29
C ALA A 233 23.65 6.58 -3.24
N THR A 234 22.73 5.64 -3.42
CA THR A 234 21.29 5.95 -3.54
C THR A 234 20.57 6.03 -2.19
N LEU A 235 20.86 5.12 -1.25
CA LEU A 235 20.09 4.96 -0.01
C LEU A 235 20.84 5.37 1.24
N TYR A 236 22.17 5.36 1.21
CA TYR A 236 23.00 5.53 2.40
C TYR A 236 23.85 6.79 2.36
N GLN A 237 23.48 7.76 1.50
CA GLN A 237 24.20 9.02 1.36
C GLN A 237 23.98 9.91 2.58
N HIS A 238 24.89 9.85 3.54
CA HIS A 238 24.97 10.75 4.69
C HIS A 238 26.43 10.88 5.14
N PRO A 239 26.93 12.08 5.55
CA PRO A 239 28.34 12.26 5.92
C PRO A 239 28.85 11.29 7.00
N ARG A 240 27.94 10.91 7.93
CA ARG A 240 28.20 9.97 9.03
C ARG A 240 27.84 8.51 8.74
N LEU A 241 27.38 8.18 7.53
CA LEU A 241 27.01 6.81 7.17
C LEU A 241 27.89 6.32 6.03
N VAL A 242 28.79 5.39 6.35
CA VAL A 242 29.61 4.69 5.37
C VAL A 242 28.97 3.36 5.08
N CYS A 243 28.71 3.08 3.81
CA CYS A 243 28.14 1.82 3.34
C CYS A 243 29.23 0.99 2.66
N ASP A 244 29.29 -0.29 3.02
CA ASP A 244 30.21 -1.28 2.47
C ASP A 244 29.43 -2.32 1.64
N GLU A 245 29.92 -2.60 0.42
CA GLU A 245 29.40 -3.63 -0.51
C GLU A 245 30.36 -4.83 -0.64
N VAL A 246 31.21 -5.09 0.37
CA VAL A 246 32.12 -6.24 0.40
C VAL A 246 31.38 -7.55 0.08
N GLN A 247 31.90 -8.24 -0.92
CA GLN A 247 31.52 -9.60 -1.30
C GLN A 247 32.54 -10.57 -0.70
N ASP A 248 32.09 -11.43 0.21
CA ASP A 248 32.89 -12.47 0.83
C ASP A 248 32.05 -13.75 1.05
N ASP A 249 32.63 -14.72 1.73
CA ASP A 249 31.99 -15.99 2.11
C ASP A 249 30.71 -15.83 2.96
N LEU A 250 30.55 -14.75 3.74
CA LEU A 250 29.29 -14.47 4.45
C LEU A 250 28.20 -14.09 3.46
N THR A 251 28.51 -13.19 2.52
CA THR A 251 27.54 -12.78 1.49
C THR A 251 27.16 -13.97 0.59
N ASP A 252 28.14 -14.81 0.22
CA ASP A 252 27.89 -16.05 -0.54
C ASP A 252 27.06 -17.08 0.24
N PHE A 253 27.25 -17.18 1.55
CA PHE A 253 26.44 -18.03 2.42
C PHE A 253 24.98 -17.61 2.43
N PHE A 254 24.71 -16.31 2.62
CA PHE A 254 23.36 -15.77 2.57
C PHE A 254 22.70 -15.92 1.21
N ARG A 255 23.45 -15.71 0.12
CA ARG A 255 22.98 -15.93 -1.26
C ARG A 255 22.49 -17.36 -1.50
N LYS A 256 23.09 -18.35 -0.84
CA LYS A 256 22.70 -19.78 -0.94
C LYS A 256 21.53 -20.14 -0.05
N ARG A 257 21.40 -19.51 1.13
CA ARG A 257 20.40 -19.87 2.15
C ARG A 257 19.11 -19.08 2.03
N ILE A 258 19.15 -17.86 1.49
CA ILE A 258 17.96 -17.03 1.29
C ILE A 258 17.56 -17.10 -0.19
N PRO A 259 16.35 -17.61 -0.51
CA PRO A 259 15.86 -17.68 -1.88
C PRO A 259 15.89 -16.30 -2.53
N GLN A 260 16.44 -16.20 -3.76
CA GLN A 260 16.59 -14.93 -4.45
C GLN A 260 15.23 -14.35 -4.83
N SER A 261 14.78 -13.30 -4.15
CA SER A 261 13.90 -12.27 -4.72
C SER A 261 13.52 -11.22 -3.68
N ALA A 262 13.50 -9.95 -4.10
CA ALA A 262 12.91 -8.83 -3.36
C ALA A 262 11.41 -8.98 -3.06
N THR A 263 10.79 -10.03 -3.60
CA THR A 263 9.38 -10.42 -3.42
C THR A 263 9.21 -11.93 -3.18
N SER A 264 10.28 -12.73 -2.97
CA SER A 264 10.10 -14.15 -2.66
C SER A 264 9.48 -14.23 -1.27
N LYS A 265 8.34 -14.92 -1.23
CA LYS A 265 7.62 -15.26 0.00
C LYS A 265 8.07 -16.64 0.52
N ASP A 266 9.13 -17.20 -0.04
CA ASP A 266 9.54 -18.55 0.28
C ASP A 266 10.07 -18.59 1.71
N PRO A 267 9.61 -19.56 2.52
CA PRO A 267 10.03 -19.65 3.90
C PRO A 267 11.51 -20.04 4.00
N ILE A 268 12.16 -19.59 5.06
CA ILE A 268 13.52 -20.04 5.39
C ILE A 268 13.40 -21.41 6.04
N GLU A 269 13.91 -22.42 5.34
CA GLU A 269 13.90 -23.79 5.85
C GLU A 269 14.97 -23.99 6.95
N ASN A 270 14.54 -24.55 8.09
CA ASN A 270 15.37 -24.94 9.22
C ASN A 270 16.26 -23.81 9.77
N MET A 271 15.66 -22.92 10.57
CA MET A 271 16.37 -21.82 11.23
C MET A 271 17.48 -22.29 12.18
N GLU A 272 17.35 -23.45 12.82
CA GLU A 272 18.36 -23.96 13.75
C GLU A 272 19.68 -24.30 13.03
N SER A 273 19.61 -24.99 11.89
CA SER A 273 20.80 -25.25 11.08
C SER A 273 21.37 -23.96 10.50
N PHE A 274 20.49 -23.02 10.10
CA PHE A 274 20.92 -21.75 9.56
C PHE A 274 21.70 -20.91 10.59
N GLU A 275 21.21 -20.85 11.83
CA GLU A 275 21.87 -20.18 12.95
C GLU A 275 23.23 -20.81 13.26
N LEU A 276 23.30 -22.14 13.30
CA LEU A 276 24.54 -22.88 13.58
C LEU A 276 25.62 -22.57 12.53
N ASP A 277 25.25 -22.68 11.25
CA ASP A 277 26.15 -22.41 10.14
C ASP A 277 26.59 -20.95 10.14
N PHE A 278 25.64 -20.01 10.35
CA PHE A 278 25.93 -18.57 10.44
C PHE A 278 26.92 -18.26 11.54
N ARG A 279 26.73 -18.83 12.73
CA ARG A 279 27.64 -18.67 13.87
C ARG A 279 29.04 -19.17 13.53
N GLN A 280 29.14 -20.31 12.84
CA GLN A 280 30.43 -20.87 12.44
C GLN A 280 31.18 -19.96 11.47
N ILE A 281 30.51 -19.45 10.43
CA ILE A 281 31.14 -18.60 9.40
C ILE A 281 31.40 -17.16 9.89
N ALA A 282 30.54 -16.61 10.74
CA ALA A 282 30.71 -15.28 11.33
C ALA A 282 31.74 -15.29 12.48
N SER A 283 32.11 -16.47 12.98
CA SER A 283 33.08 -16.63 14.07
C SER A 283 34.38 -15.89 13.76
N GLY A 284 34.87 -15.11 14.73
CA GLY A 284 36.05 -14.25 14.57
C GLY A 284 35.75 -12.85 14.02
N ARG A 285 34.70 -12.67 13.20
CA ARG A 285 34.31 -11.35 12.65
C ARG A 285 33.37 -10.58 13.59
N LEU A 286 32.58 -11.30 14.39
CA LEU A 286 31.63 -10.72 15.35
C LEU A 286 32.26 -9.76 16.37
N ARG A 287 33.56 -9.91 16.67
CA ARG A 287 34.29 -9.03 17.60
C ARG A 287 34.37 -7.58 17.13
N HIS A 288 34.14 -7.34 15.85
CA HIS A 288 34.18 -6.00 15.23
C HIS A 288 32.79 -5.42 14.97
N VAL A 289 31.73 -6.15 15.33
CA VAL A 289 30.34 -5.73 15.13
C VAL A 289 29.85 -5.07 16.41
N GLY A 290 29.49 -3.79 16.33
CA GLY A 290 28.97 -3.04 17.48
C GLY A 290 27.46 -3.14 17.62
N LEU A 291 26.75 -3.43 16.52
CA LEU A 291 25.30 -3.51 16.48
C LEU A 291 24.84 -4.39 15.31
N PHE A 292 23.80 -5.19 15.53
CA PHE A 292 23.04 -5.84 14.47
C PHE A 292 21.71 -5.11 14.21
N LEU A 293 21.37 -4.99 12.94
CA LEU A 293 20.06 -4.54 12.48
C LEU A 293 19.39 -5.68 11.71
N CYS A 294 18.18 -6.07 12.08
CA CYS A 294 17.34 -6.98 11.31
C CYS A 294 16.02 -6.30 10.93
N THR A 295 15.57 -6.47 9.69
CA THR A 295 14.27 -5.94 9.23
C THR A 295 13.22 -7.00 8.91
N VAL A 296 13.59 -8.27 9.07
CA VAL A 296 12.69 -9.43 9.07
C VAL A 296 12.77 -10.10 10.43
N ALA A 297 11.64 -10.25 11.13
CA ALA A 297 11.59 -10.81 12.48
C ALA A 297 12.21 -12.20 12.60
N TYR A 298 12.01 -13.07 11.59
CA TYR A 298 12.58 -14.40 11.59
C TYR A 298 14.12 -14.40 11.47
N LEU A 299 14.68 -13.49 10.67
CA LEU A 299 16.13 -13.34 10.52
C LEU A 299 16.82 -12.83 11.78
N CYS A 300 16.12 -12.15 12.69
CA CYS A 300 16.69 -11.76 13.98
C CYS A 300 17.10 -12.97 14.83
N LEU A 301 16.47 -14.13 14.65
CA LEU A 301 16.83 -15.33 15.42
C LEU A 301 18.25 -15.82 15.15
N LEU A 302 18.84 -15.48 13.99
CA LEU A 302 20.23 -15.83 13.65
C LEU A 302 21.25 -15.23 14.63
N VAL A 303 20.90 -14.14 15.30
CA VAL A 303 21.76 -13.45 16.24
C VAL A 303 21.32 -13.65 17.70
N GLU A 304 20.26 -14.44 17.96
CA GLU A 304 19.73 -14.65 19.31
C GLU A 304 20.80 -15.23 20.25
N SER A 305 21.61 -16.16 19.76
CA SER A 305 22.71 -16.75 20.54
C SER A 305 24.02 -15.96 20.45
N LEU A 306 24.05 -14.85 19.73
CA LEU A 306 25.21 -13.97 19.63
C LEU A 306 25.05 -12.86 20.66
N ASP A 307 26.05 -12.70 21.55
CA ASP A 307 26.05 -11.66 22.57
C ASP A 307 26.38 -10.28 21.97
N VAL A 308 25.57 -9.85 21.00
CA VAL A 308 25.73 -8.60 20.26
C VAL A 308 24.44 -7.78 20.39
N PRO A 309 24.54 -6.47 20.70
CA PRO A 309 23.39 -5.58 20.69
C PRO A 309 22.64 -5.68 19.36
N THR A 310 21.32 -5.83 19.42
CA THR A 310 20.48 -6.04 18.25
C THR A 310 19.29 -5.09 18.24
N ILE A 311 19.04 -4.46 17.10
CA ILE A 311 17.79 -3.77 16.82
C ILE A 311 17.03 -4.50 15.73
N GLY A 312 15.76 -4.76 16.01
CA GLY A 312 14.78 -5.19 15.02
C GLY A 312 13.91 -4.00 14.62
N TYR A 313 13.85 -3.68 13.33
CA TYR A 313 12.95 -2.66 12.79
C TYR A 313 12.12 -3.25 11.65
N PHE A 314 10.87 -3.59 11.95
CA PHE A 314 10.05 -4.44 11.10
C PHE A 314 9.03 -3.64 10.28
N GLY A 315 9.13 -3.76 8.96
CA GLY A 315 8.14 -3.29 7.98
C GLY A 315 7.48 -4.45 7.22
N HIS A 316 7.69 -5.67 7.71
CA HIS A 316 7.02 -6.87 7.22
C HIS A 316 6.17 -7.46 8.34
N PRO A 317 5.12 -8.19 7.98
CA PRO A 317 4.37 -8.94 8.96
C PRO A 317 5.22 -9.97 9.74
N LEU A 318 4.84 -10.27 10.98
CA LEU A 318 5.64 -11.09 11.90
C LEU A 318 6.01 -12.49 11.37
N LEU A 319 5.09 -13.14 10.65
CA LEU A 319 5.30 -14.47 10.05
C LEU A 319 5.94 -14.45 8.66
N PHE A 320 6.43 -13.30 8.19
CA PHE A 320 7.12 -13.20 6.91
C PHE A 320 8.36 -14.11 6.89
N MET A 321 8.46 -14.97 5.87
CA MET A 321 9.48 -16.02 5.69
C MET A 321 9.50 -17.13 6.76
N VAL A 322 8.49 -17.21 7.64
CA VAL A 322 8.35 -18.30 8.61
C VAL A 322 7.61 -19.47 7.96
N PRO A 323 8.13 -20.71 8.03
CA PRO A 323 7.43 -21.90 7.58
C PRO A 323 5.98 -22.00 8.11
N GLU A 324 5.08 -22.58 7.31
CA GLU A 324 3.66 -22.68 7.68
C GLU A 324 3.35 -23.76 8.73
N ASP A 325 4.34 -24.59 9.06
CA ASP A 325 4.17 -25.67 10.02
C ASP A 325 3.96 -25.13 11.44
N ALA A 326 2.98 -25.72 12.13
CA ALA A 326 2.52 -25.21 13.43
C ALA A 326 3.60 -25.27 14.52
N ALA A 327 4.48 -26.29 14.48
CA ALA A 327 5.53 -26.46 15.45
C ALA A 327 6.61 -25.38 15.32
N THR A 328 7.06 -25.08 14.10
CA THR A 328 8.02 -24.02 13.80
C THR A 328 7.44 -22.65 14.16
N ARG A 329 6.17 -22.37 13.81
CA ARG A 329 5.53 -21.11 14.20
C ARG A 329 5.47 -20.97 15.72
N GLU A 330 5.11 -22.03 16.45
CA GLU A 330 5.10 -22.03 17.92
C GLU A 330 6.47 -21.78 18.52
N ALA A 331 7.50 -22.46 18.01
CA ALA A 331 8.88 -22.25 18.42
C ALA A 331 9.34 -20.81 18.11
N PHE A 332 9.01 -20.30 16.92
CA PHE A 332 9.33 -18.93 16.50
C PHE A 332 8.73 -17.89 17.43
N TRP A 333 7.42 -17.92 17.67
CA TRP A 333 6.76 -16.97 18.55
C TRP A 333 7.35 -16.99 19.97
N SER A 334 7.67 -18.18 20.49
CA SER A 334 8.31 -18.33 21.81
C SER A 334 9.70 -17.68 21.83
N ARG A 335 10.56 -18.00 20.86
CA ARG A 335 11.92 -17.47 20.74
C ARG A 335 11.92 -15.96 20.51
N PHE A 336 11.14 -15.48 19.54
CA PHE A 336 10.99 -14.06 19.23
C PHE A 336 10.54 -13.26 20.46
N SER A 337 9.54 -13.76 21.19
CA SER A 337 9.05 -13.10 22.40
C SER A 337 10.08 -13.10 23.52
N ALA A 338 10.89 -14.15 23.66
CA ALA A 338 11.99 -14.20 24.63
C ALA A 338 13.09 -13.20 24.26
N MET A 339 13.50 -13.19 22.99
CA MET A 339 14.49 -12.26 22.45
C MET A 339 14.05 -10.80 22.59
N ALA A 340 12.78 -10.48 22.32
CA ALA A 340 12.21 -9.14 22.50
C ALA A 340 12.24 -8.62 23.95
N ARG A 341 12.47 -9.49 24.94
CA ARG A 341 12.62 -9.12 26.37
C ARG A 341 14.09 -9.07 26.81
N ALA A 342 15.04 -9.47 25.96
CA ALA A 342 16.45 -9.44 26.29
C ALA A 342 16.96 -8.00 26.40
N ARG A 343 17.85 -7.73 27.35
CA ARG A 343 18.37 -6.37 27.60
C ARG A 343 19.25 -5.82 26.47
N SER A 344 19.82 -6.70 25.65
CA SER A 344 20.65 -6.37 24.50
C SER A 344 19.84 -6.22 23.20
N VAL A 345 18.51 -6.30 23.27
CA VAL A 345 17.63 -6.30 22.10
C VAL A 345 16.57 -5.21 22.24
N GLU A 346 16.41 -4.40 21.19
CA GLU A 346 15.33 -3.43 21.09
C GLU A 346 14.57 -3.66 19.78
N PHE A 347 13.28 -3.92 19.86
CA PHE A 347 12.44 -4.19 18.69
C PHE A 347 11.40 -3.09 18.49
N ALA A 348 11.20 -2.70 17.24
CA ALA A 348 10.24 -1.70 16.81
C ALA A 348 9.63 -2.11 15.46
N VAL A 349 8.48 -1.53 15.14
CA VAL A 349 7.78 -1.70 13.86
C VAL A 349 7.65 -0.36 13.15
N SER A 350 7.50 -0.36 11.83
CA SER A 350 7.48 0.88 11.03
C SER A 350 6.23 1.74 11.24
N ASP A 351 5.12 1.12 11.61
CA ASP A 351 3.82 1.79 11.61
C ASP A 351 2.84 1.18 12.63
N PRO A 352 1.72 1.87 12.93
CA PRO A 352 0.72 1.42 13.89
C PRO A 352 -0.07 0.17 13.47
N PHE A 353 -0.21 -0.11 12.17
CA PHE A 353 -0.86 -1.33 11.68
C PHE A 353 -0.01 -2.56 12.00
N LEU A 354 1.30 -2.51 11.73
CA LEU A 354 2.21 -3.58 12.14
C LEU A 354 2.30 -3.71 13.66
N GLN A 355 2.23 -2.60 14.41
CA GLN A 355 2.17 -2.67 15.88
C GLN A 355 0.95 -3.46 16.33
N MET A 356 -0.23 -3.14 15.80
CA MET A 356 -1.46 -3.87 16.08
C MET A 356 -1.29 -5.36 15.76
N GLN A 357 -0.73 -5.69 14.59
CA GLN A 357 -0.54 -7.08 14.19
C GLN A 357 0.38 -7.85 15.12
N TYR A 358 1.54 -7.29 15.47
CA TYR A 358 2.47 -7.94 16.39
C TYR A 358 1.84 -8.09 17.78
N GLU A 359 1.16 -7.07 18.30
CA GLU A 359 0.46 -7.13 19.58
C GLU A 359 -0.63 -8.21 19.59
N TYR A 360 -1.37 -8.38 18.50
CA TYR A 360 -2.37 -9.44 18.37
C TYR A 360 -1.73 -10.84 18.42
N GLN A 361 -0.59 -11.04 17.74
CA GLN A 361 0.02 -12.36 17.58
C GLN A 361 0.90 -12.80 18.77
N ILE A 362 1.61 -11.88 19.43
CA ILE A 362 2.51 -12.21 20.55
C ILE A 362 2.07 -11.63 21.90
N GLY A 363 1.13 -10.70 21.93
CA GLY A 363 0.69 -10.02 23.15
C GLY A 363 1.76 -9.10 23.73
N ALA A 364 2.74 -9.67 24.44
CA ALA A 364 3.81 -8.92 25.10
C ALA A 364 5.21 -9.45 24.73
N PRO A 365 6.25 -8.58 24.68
CA PRO A 365 6.18 -7.14 24.91
C PRO A 365 5.54 -6.38 23.73
N ARG A 366 4.97 -5.20 24.02
CA ARG A 366 4.51 -4.28 22.98
C ARG A 366 5.71 -3.69 22.25
N LEU A 367 5.73 -3.81 20.92
CA LEU A 367 6.75 -3.17 20.10
C LEU A 367 6.32 -1.74 19.77
N PRO A 368 7.13 -0.70 20.04
CA PRO A 368 6.81 0.67 19.63
C PRO A 368 6.73 0.78 18.09
N ALA A 369 5.69 1.47 17.61
CA ALA A 369 5.63 1.94 16.23
C ALA A 369 6.52 3.19 16.09
N ILE A 370 7.54 3.09 15.24
CA ILE A 370 8.44 4.19 14.92
C ILE A 370 8.27 4.50 13.44
N ARG A 371 7.56 5.59 13.19
CA ARG A 371 7.24 6.09 11.86
C ARG A 371 8.47 6.10 10.93
N THR A 372 8.26 5.62 9.71
CA THR A 372 9.15 5.80 8.56
C THR A 372 9.18 7.26 8.09
N HIS A 373 10.37 7.84 7.96
CA HIS A 373 10.62 9.19 7.44
C HIS A 373 11.15 9.22 6.01
N ALA A 374 11.63 8.09 5.49
CA ALA A 374 12.17 7.94 4.15
C ALA A 374 13.23 9.01 3.79
N LEU A 375 14.10 9.35 4.74
CA LEU A 375 15.12 10.40 4.56
C LEU A 375 16.22 10.01 3.55
N TYR A 376 16.35 8.72 3.24
CA TYR A 376 17.22 8.23 2.17
C TYR A 376 16.82 8.74 0.79
N THR A 377 15.57 9.20 0.60
CA THR A 377 15.13 9.77 -0.69
C THR A 377 15.97 10.99 -1.07
N GLY A 378 16.45 11.75 -0.07
CA GLY A 378 17.26 12.96 -0.26
C GLY A 378 16.59 14.05 -1.09
N ALA A 379 15.30 13.91 -1.38
CA ALA A 379 14.56 14.72 -2.33
C ALA A 379 13.50 15.56 -1.61
N THR A 380 13.16 16.69 -2.21
CA THR A 380 12.11 17.58 -1.71
C THR A 380 11.32 18.08 -2.90
N HIS A 381 10.00 18.10 -2.76
CA HIS A 381 9.07 18.47 -3.80
C HIS A 381 9.43 19.83 -4.41
N PHE A 382 9.73 19.80 -5.70
CA PHE A 382 10.10 20.96 -6.49
C PHE A 382 9.45 20.77 -7.87
N PRO A 383 8.17 21.16 -8.04
CA PRO A 383 7.35 20.74 -9.17
C PRO A 383 7.73 21.43 -10.49
N SER A 384 8.88 21.08 -11.08
CA SER A 384 9.31 21.56 -12.40
C SER A 384 8.49 20.95 -13.54
N ARG A 385 7.85 19.79 -13.31
CA ARG A 385 6.85 19.16 -14.18
C ARG A 385 5.45 19.49 -13.65
N SER A 386 5.12 20.78 -13.65
CA SER A 386 3.94 21.33 -12.97
C SER A 386 2.60 20.94 -13.58
N ASP A 387 2.60 20.49 -14.83
CA ASP A 387 1.47 19.95 -15.59
C ASP A 387 1.45 18.42 -15.59
N GLU A 388 2.30 17.75 -14.80
CA GLU A 388 2.37 16.29 -14.76
C GLU A 388 2.06 15.74 -13.38
N VAL A 389 1.29 14.65 -13.34
CA VAL A 389 0.87 13.94 -12.13
C VAL A 389 1.39 12.52 -12.20
N LEU A 390 2.12 12.10 -11.17
CA LEU A 390 2.64 10.75 -11.05
C LEU A 390 1.52 9.80 -10.62
N VAL A 391 1.30 8.71 -11.34
CA VAL A 391 0.37 7.64 -10.97
C VAL A 391 1.17 6.48 -10.42
N LEU A 392 0.88 6.11 -9.18
CA LEU A 392 1.33 4.86 -8.59
C LEU A 392 0.12 3.96 -8.36
N ASP A 393 0.20 2.80 -9.01
CA ASP A 393 -0.79 1.75 -8.93
C ASP A 393 -0.09 0.39 -8.82
N ARG A 394 -0.85 -0.67 -8.59
CA ARG A 394 -0.42 -2.06 -8.49
C ARG A 394 0.52 -2.44 -9.65
N PRO A 395 1.57 -3.24 -9.39
CA PRO A 395 2.32 -3.88 -10.46
C PRO A 395 1.35 -4.67 -11.35
N HIS A 396 1.40 -4.43 -12.66
CA HIS A 396 0.61 -5.11 -13.71
C HIS A 396 -0.82 -4.62 -13.97
N GLU A 397 -1.27 -3.53 -13.35
CA GLU A 397 -2.54 -2.90 -13.75
C GLU A 397 -2.41 -2.17 -15.09
N SER A 398 -3.23 -2.59 -16.06
CA SER A 398 -3.26 -2.00 -17.41
C SER A 398 -4.51 -1.16 -17.68
N VAL A 399 -5.48 -1.19 -16.78
CA VAL A 399 -6.80 -0.57 -17.00
C VAL A 399 -6.89 0.84 -16.43
N LEU A 400 -6.28 1.13 -15.27
CA LEU A 400 -6.42 2.44 -14.61
C LEU A 400 -6.04 3.60 -15.53
N MET A 401 -4.91 3.50 -16.22
CA MET A 401 -4.47 4.53 -17.16
C MET A 401 -5.41 4.69 -18.36
N CYS A 402 -6.05 3.60 -18.81
CA CYS A 402 -7.11 3.66 -19.82
C CYS A 402 -8.33 4.43 -19.30
N LEU A 403 -8.77 4.13 -18.07
CA LEU A 403 -9.91 4.81 -17.45
C LEU A 403 -9.66 6.31 -17.26
N LEU A 404 -8.49 6.68 -16.72
CA LEU A 404 -8.08 8.09 -16.60
C LEU A 404 -8.13 8.79 -17.97
N ARG A 405 -7.59 8.14 -19.03
CA ARG A 405 -7.63 8.69 -20.39
C ARG A 405 -9.06 8.91 -20.89
N ARG A 406 -9.92 7.91 -20.75
CA ARG A 406 -11.32 8.00 -21.23
C ARG A 406 -12.09 9.07 -20.48
N SER A 407 -11.98 9.11 -19.15
CA SER A 407 -12.61 10.14 -18.34
C SER A 407 -12.11 11.54 -18.70
N MET A 408 -10.81 11.72 -18.97
CA MET A 408 -10.28 13.01 -19.44
C MET A 408 -10.83 13.41 -20.82
N ALA A 409 -10.89 12.48 -21.78
CA ALA A 409 -11.42 12.75 -23.12
C ALA A 409 -12.90 13.16 -23.06
N GLU A 410 -13.69 12.48 -22.23
CA GLU A 410 -15.09 12.80 -21.97
C GLU A 410 -15.25 14.18 -21.33
N LEU A 411 -14.44 14.52 -20.32
CA LEU A 411 -14.48 15.82 -19.65
C LEU A 411 -14.13 16.99 -20.57
N THR A 412 -13.24 16.77 -21.52
CA THR A 412 -12.72 17.81 -22.42
C THR A 412 -13.47 17.87 -23.75
N GLY A 413 -14.31 16.87 -24.05
CA GLY A 413 -14.93 16.69 -25.37
C GLY A 413 -13.92 16.33 -26.46
N ALA A 414 -12.72 15.89 -26.09
CA ALA A 414 -11.63 15.60 -27.02
C ALA A 414 -11.85 14.26 -27.73
N ALA A 415 -11.57 14.21 -29.02
CA ALA A 415 -11.52 12.95 -29.77
C ALA A 415 -10.31 12.12 -29.30
N LEU A 416 -10.49 10.82 -29.13
CA LEU A 416 -9.44 9.87 -28.67
C LEU A 416 -8.32 9.65 -29.71
N GLU A 417 -8.20 10.47 -30.75
CA GLU A 417 -7.58 10.14 -32.05
C GLU A 417 -6.08 10.43 -32.19
N SER A 418 -5.37 10.95 -31.18
CA SER A 418 -4.04 11.55 -31.39
C SER A 418 -2.80 10.65 -31.16
N SER A 419 -2.92 9.31 -31.12
CA SER A 419 -1.75 8.44 -30.89
C SER A 419 -1.06 7.97 -32.19
N ARG A 420 0.28 7.92 -32.17
CA ARG A 420 1.07 7.40 -33.30
C ARG A 420 0.89 5.88 -33.41
N PRO A 421 0.83 5.33 -34.64
CA PRO A 421 0.62 3.89 -34.86
C PRO A 421 1.65 2.99 -34.13
N ASP A 422 2.89 3.46 -33.99
CA ASP A 422 4.01 2.69 -33.45
C ASP A 422 4.01 2.57 -31.91
N ASP A 423 3.20 3.38 -31.21
CA ASP A 423 3.14 3.38 -29.74
C ASP A 423 2.28 2.23 -29.17
N TRP A 424 1.32 1.70 -29.95
CA TRP A 424 0.34 0.75 -29.42
C TRP A 424 0.81 -0.69 -29.06
N PRO A 425 1.79 -1.31 -29.76
CA PRO A 425 2.15 -2.70 -29.48
C PRO A 425 2.88 -2.88 -28.14
N THR A 426 3.50 -1.83 -27.59
CA THR A 426 4.25 -1.91 -26.32
C THR A 426 3.43 -1.40 -25.14
N ALA A 427 3.61 -1.98 -23.95
CA ALA A 427 2.97 -1.46 -22.73
C ALA A 427 3.38 -0.01 -22.44
N GLU A 428 4.65 0.34 -22.70
CA GLU A 428 5.18 1.69 -22.55
C GLU A 428 4.53 2.69 -23.52
N GLY A 429 4.36 2.32 -24.79
CA GLY A 429 3.72 3.19 -25.77
C GLY A 429 2.21 3.31 -25.54
N ARG A 430 1.52 2.28 -25.03
CA ARG A 430 0.13 2.42 -24.54
C ARG A 430 0.02 3.42 -23.39
N LEU A 431 0.99 3.41 -22.46
CA LEU A 431 1.06 4.40 -21.38
C LEU A 431 1.33 5.82 -21.92
N ARG A 432 2.20 5.98 -22.92
CA ARG A 432 2.42 7.28 -23.60
C ARG A 432 1.17 7.79 -24.31
N ALA A 433 0.45 6.91 -25.00
CA ALA A 433 -0.81 7.22 -25.67
C ALA A 433 -1.98 7.47 -24.70
N ALA A 434 -1.81 7.19 -23.40
CA ALA A 434 -2.82 7.49 -22.38
C ALA A 434 -2.79 8.94 -21.87
N ILE A 435 -1.78 9.70 -22.27
CA ILE A 435 -1.60 11.09 -21.89
C ILE A 435 -2.55 11.96 -22.73
N SER A 436 -3.60 12.49 -22.10
CA SER A 436 -4.44 13.52 -22.72
C SER A 436 -3.66 14.81 -22.93
N GLN A 437 -3.85 15.48 -24.08
CA GLN A 437 -3.28 16.80 -24.35
C GLN A 437 -4.24 17.94 -23.96
N ASP A 438 -5.53 17.63 -23.78
CA ASP A 438 -6.60 18.63 -23.61
C ASP A 438 -6.99 18.84 -22.13
N PHE A 439 -6.54 17.96 -21.23
CA PHE A 439 -6.70 18.13 -19.79
C PHE A 439 -5.47 18.85 -19.20
N PRO A 440 -5.62 19.74 -18.20
CA PRO A 440 -4.49 20.52 -17.64
C PRO A 440 -3.35 19.71 -17.02
N PHE A 441 -3.58 18.41 -16.76
CA PHE A 441 -2.57 17.52 -16.21
C PHE A 441 -2.34 16.27 -17.06
N ARG A 442 -1.08 15.88 -17.19
CA ARG A 442 -0.63 14.66 -17.84
C ARG A 442 -0.37 13.59 -16.77
N PHE A 443 -1.05 12.45 -16.87
CA PHE A 443 -0.83 11.34 -15.96
C PHE A 443 0.33 10.46 -16.46
N VAL A 444 1.32 10.24 -15.61
CA VAL A 444 2.54 9.50 -15.96
C VAL A 444 2.77 8.42 -14.90
N THR A 445 3.03 7.18 -15.33
CA THR A 445 3.33 6.10 -14.38
C THR A 445 4.82 6.05 -14.07
N ARG A 446 5.17 5.41 -12.94
CA ARG A 446 6.57 5.13 -12.56
C ARG A 446 7.37 4.41 -13.66
N ALA A 447 6.72 3.60 -14.49
CA ALA A 447 7.37 2.88 -15.59
C ALA A 447 7.92 3.81 -16.69
N LEU A 448 7.37 5.03 -16.82
CA LEU A 448 7.79 6.05 -17.79
C LEU A 448 8.82 7.04 -17.23
N THR A 449 9.51 6.68 -16.14
CA THR A 449 10.51 7.52 -15.48
C THR A 449 11.84 6.78 -15.37
N ASP A 450 12.89 7.50 -15.01
CA ASP A 450 14.19 6.94 -14.61
C ASP A 450 14.15 6.22 -13.23
N LYS A 451 12.99 6.24 -12.57
CA LYS A 451 12.71 5.66 -11.24
C LYS A 451 13.56 6.27 -10.12
N GLN A 452 14.00 7.52 -10.27
CA GLN A 452 14.75 8.26 -9.26
C GLN A 452 13.84 9.12 -8.39
N PHE A 453 14.14 9.21 -7.09
CA PHE A 453 13.39 10.07 -6.15
C PHE A 453 13.44 11.55 -6.54
N SER A 454 14.60 12.02 -7.02
CA SER A 454 14.77 13.40 -7.50
C SER A 454 13.89 13.71 -8.71
N THR A 455 13.61 12.72 -9.56
CA THR A 455 12.68 12.84 -10.69
C THR A 455 11.22 12.79 -10.23
N PHE A 456 10.90 11.94 -9.24
CA PHE A 456 9.56 11.91 -8.65
C PHE A 456 9.18 13.23 -8.00
N ALA A 457 10.11 13.84 -7.25
CA ALA A 457 9.89 15.13 -6.59
C ALA A 457 9.58 16.30 -7.55
N GLN A 458 9.74 16.12 -8.87
CA GLN A 458 9.46 17.12 -9.89
C GLN A 458 8.01 17.12 -10.37
N PHE A 459 7.25 16.05 -10.13
CA PHE A 459 5.83 16.00 -10.49
C PHE A 459 5.00 16.92 -9.61
N ARG A 460 3.89 17.43 -10.13
CA ARG A 460 2.96 18.32 -9.42
C ARG A 460 2.38 17.68 -8.15
N ALA A 461 2.08 16.40 -8.25
CA ALA A 461 1.47 15.57 -7.23
C ALA A 461 1.63 14.09 -7.59
N VAL A 462 1.29 13.22 -6.65
CA VAL A 462 1.12 11.80 -6.87
C VAL A 462 -0.34 11.41 -6.64
N VAL A 463 -0.87 10.54 -7.49
CA VAL A 463 -2.11 9.80 -7.21
C VAL A 463 -1.73 8.37 -6.90
N LEU A 464 -2.04 7.94 -5.68
CA LEU A 464 -1.62 6.67 -5.11
C LEU A 464 -2.84 5.79 -4.85
N TRP A 465 -2.82 4.61 -5.47
CA TRP A 465 -3.76 3.52 -5.22
C TRP A 465 -3.07 2.44 -4.38
N PRO A 466 -3.26 2.43 -3.05
CA PRO A 466 -2.47 1.58 -2.17
C PRO A 466 -2.97 0.14 -2.18
N TYR A 467 -2.10 -0.83 -2.44
CA TYR A 467 -2.48 -2.25 -2.53
C TYR A 467 -2.08 -3.09 -1.31
N ASP A 468 -1.56 -2.44 -0.27
CA ASP A 468 -1.20 -3.04 1.00
C ASP A 468 -1.42 -2.02 2.12
N MET A 469 -1.68 -2.49 3.34
CA MET A 469 -2.00 -1.66 4.51
C MET A 469 -0.87 -0.73 4.91
N ASP A 470 0.36 -1.11 4.56
CA ASP A 470 1.58 -0.34 4.75
C ASP A 470 2.44 -0.38 3.48
N LEU A 471 2.69 0.77 2.87
CA LEU A 471 3.55 0.89 1.70
C LEU A 471 4.66 1.90 1.97
N ILE A 472 5.91 1.44 1.96
CA ILE A 472 7.07 2.34 2.12
C ILE A 472 7.03 3.49 1.11
N THR A 473 6.55 3.25 -0.11
CA THR A 473 6.43 4.29 -1.14
C THR A 473 5.45 5.41 -0.79
N PHE A 474 4.44 5.17 0.06
CA PHE A 474 3.63 6.26 0.61
C PHE A 474 4.50 7.21 1.45
N TYR A 475 5.32 6.69 2.36
CA TYR A 475 6.22 7.50 3.17
C TYR A 475 7.29 8.20 2.34
N GLU A 476 7.80 7.57 1.28
CA GLU A 476 8.74 8.20 0.34
C GLU A 476 8.14 9.46 -0.31
N PHE A 477 6.91 9.39 -0.84
CA PHE A 477 6.25 10.58 -1.41
C PHE A 477 5.87 11.60 -0.34
N TYR A 478 5.40 11.13 0.81
CA TYR A 478 4.96 11.99 1.90
C TYR A 478 6.15 12.78 2.47
N SER A 479 7.31 12.15 2.66
CA SER A 479 8.52 12.80 3.18
C SER A 479 9.13 13.81 2.23
N MET A 480 8.99 13.60 0.92
CA MET A 480 9.32 14.59 -0.10
C MET A 480 8.38 15.80 -0.07
N ASN A 481 7.30 15.80 0.73
CA ASN A 481 6.27 16.85 0.78
C ASN A 481 5.47 16.98 -0.54
N MET A 482 5.39 15.89 -1.30
CA MET A 482 4.57 15.84 -2.51
C MET A 482 3.10 15.73 -2.14
N PRO A 483 2.20 16.56 -2.69
CA PRO A 483 0.77 16.38 -2.52
C PRO A 483 0.34 14.99 -3.00
N ILE A 484 -0.34 14.24 -2.13
CA ILE A 484 -0.77 12.86 -2.39
C ILE A 484 -2.29 12.84 -2.50
N PHE A 485 -2.80 12.34 -3.63
CA PHE A 485 -4.20 12.01 -3.82
C PHE A 485 -4.42 10.51 -3.64
N MET A 486 -5.41 10.14 -2.84
CA MET A 486 -5.78 8.75 -2.60
C MET A 486 -7.30 8.59 -2.70
N PRO A 487 -7.80 7.40 -3.07
CA PRO A 487 -9.24 7.13 -2.97
C PRO A 487 -9.72 7.29 -1.52
N SER A 488 -10.90 7.84 -1.30
CA SER A 488 -11.55 7.89 0.02
C SER A 488 -11.86 6.48 0.54
N SER A 489 -12.31 5.61 -0.36
CA SER A 489 -12.71 4.22 -0.10
C SER A 489 -11.55 3.24 -0.29
N LEU A 490 -10.55 3.27 0.61
CA LEU A 490 -9.33 2.45 0.50
C LEU A 490 -9.54 0.96 0.71
N GLN A 491 -10.64 0.54 1.35
CA GLN A 491 -10.98 -0.88 1.58
C GLN A 491 -10.89 -1.71 0.30
N LYS A 492 -11.24 -1.10 -0.83
CA LYS A 492 -11.11 -1.70 -2.16
C LYS A 492 -9.68 -2.16 -2.42
N TYR A 493 -8.72 -1.24 -2.32
CA TYR A 493 -7.36 -1.52 -2.78
C TYR A 493 -6.58 -2.37 -1.77
N LEU A 494 -6.94 -2.29 -0.49
CA LEU A 494 -6.22 -2.95 0.60
C LEU A 494 -6.63 -4.40 0.83
N PHE A 495 -7.90 -4.75 0.58
CA PHE A 495 -8.40 -6.10 0.89
C PHE A 495 -8.55 -7.00 -0.34
N GLN A 496 -8.32 -6.49 -1.56
CA GLN A 496 -8.49 -7.23 -2.82
C GLN A 496 -7.35 -8.19 -3.18
N GLN A 497 -6.16 -8.10 -2.55
CA GLN A 497 -5.01 -8.89 -3.02
C GLN A 497 -5.10 -10.39 -2.73
N ASP A 498 -5.82 -10.81 -1.68
CA ASP A 498 -6.03 -12.23 -1.35
C ASP A 498 -7.15 -12.34 -0.29
N HIS A 499 -8.42 -12.15 -0.66
CA HIS A 499 -9.60 -12.40 0.22
C HIS A 499 -9.65 -13.82 0.86
N GLY A 500 -8.67 -14.69 0.57
CA GLY A 500 -8.53 -16.03 1.11
C GLY A 500 -7.23 -16.29 1.86
N ALA A 501 -6.37 -15.30 2.13
CA ALA A 501 -5.07 -15.58 2.72
C ALA A 501 -4.60 -14.67 3.85
N TYR A 502 -5.29 -13.60 4.29
CA TYR A 502 -4.91 -13.01 5.58
C TYR A 502 -5.40 -13.88 6.74
N ASP A 503 -6.60 -14.46 6.65
CA ASP A 503 -7.11 -15.39 7.65
C ASP A 503 -6.19 -16.62 7.82
N TYR A 504 -5.75 -17.22 6.70
CA TYR A 504 -4.81 -18.36 6.74
C TYR A 504 -3.38 -17.98 7.18
N ARG A 505 -2.87 -16.80 6.75
CA ARG A 505 -1.48 -16.39 7.02
C ARG A 505 -1.30 -15.75 8.40
N TRP A 506 -2.30 -15.07 8.96
CA TRP A 506 -2.12 -14.20 10.14
C TRP A 506 -3.01 -14.51 11.35
N ASP A 507 -4.19 -15.16 11.19
CA ASP A 507 -5.16 -15.39 12.29
C ASP A 507 -4.77 -16.53 13.26
N ARG A 508 -3.80 -17.37 12.91
CA ARG A 508 -3.58 -18.65 13.61
C ARG A 508 -2.96 -18.59 15.01
N ARG A 509 -2.83 -17.42 15.63
CA ARG A 509 -2.49 -17.34 17.07
C ARG A 509 -3.23 -16.22 17.77
N LYS A 510 -4.19 -16.62 18.60
CA LYS A 510 -4.60 -15.87 19.77
C LYS A 510 -3.55 -16.03 20.87
N VAL A 511 -3.27 -14.94 21.60
CA VAL A 511 -2.42 -14.91 22.79
C VAL A 511 -2.75 -16.12 23.71
N LYS A 512 -1.74 -16.87 24.15
CA LYS A 512 -1.98 -18.06 24.99
C LYS A 512 -2.64 -17.68 26.32
N PRO A 513 -3.47 -18.56 26.91
CA PRO A 513 -3.99 -18.37 28.26
C PRO A 513 -2.86 -18.06 29.25
N GLY A 514 -2.97 -16.94 29.98
CA GLY A 514 -1.96 -16.47 30.94
C GLY A 514 -0.96 -15.44 30.42
N GLN A 515 -0.93 -15.15 29.12
CA GLN A 515 -0.21 -13.98 28.58
C GLN A 515 -1.10 -12.74 28.61
N ARG A 516 -0.51 -11.56 28.86
CA ARG A 516 -1.26 -10.29 28.85
C ARG A 516 -1.75 -10.01 27.43
N GLN A 517 -3.05 -10.14 27.21
CA GLN A 517 -3.71 -9.71 25.99
C GLN A 517 -3.71 -8.17 25.97
N LEU A 518 -3.24 -7.57 24.88
CA LEU A 518 -3.30 -6.12 24.67
C LEU A 518 -4.53 -5.70 23.87
N TRP A 519 -5.21 -6.67 23.27
CA TRP A 519 -6.40 -6.48 22.44
C TRP A 519 -7.63 -7.11 23.10
N PRO A 520 -8.81 -6.46 23.02
CA PRO A 520 -10.02 -7.01 23.63
C PRO A 520 -10.36 -8.38 23.00
N ASP A 521 -10.83 -9.32 23.83
CA ASP A 521 -11.32 -10.61 23.38
C ASP A 521 -12.73 -10.43 22.77
N THR A 522 -12.76 -9.96 21.53
CA THR A 522 -13.98 -9.83 20.73
C THR A 522 -14.09 -10.99 19.74
N ASP A 523 -15.33 -11.37 19.42
CA ASP A 523 -15.61 -12.34 18.36
C ASP A 523 -15.15 -11.83 16.98
N ALA A 524 -14.96 -10.52 16.82
CA ALA A 524 -14.36 -9.88 15.65
C ALA A 524 -12.85 -9.67 15.87
N THR A 525 -12.01 -10.52 15.27
CA THR A 525 -10.56 -10.31 15.28
C THR A 525 -10.20 -9.22 14.27
N PRO A 526 -9.13 -8.43 14.46
CA PRO A 526 -8.66 -7.46 13.47
C PRO A 526 -8.06 -8.13 12.22
N PHE A 527 -8.25 -9.45 12.03
CA PHE A 527 -7.85 -10.18 10.82
C PHE A 527 -9.03 -10.91 10.18
N GLN A 528 -10.26 -10.70 10.66
CA GLN A 528 -11.47 -11.16 9.98
C GLN A 528 -11.74 -10.29 8.75
N GLU A 529 -11.13 -10.67 7.63
CA GLU A 529 -11.26 -9.99 6.32
C GLU A 529 -12.71 -9.87 5.83
N ARG A 530 -13.59 -10.74 6.34
CA ARG A 530 -15.02 -10.79 6.00
C ARG A 530 -15.90 -9.94 6.92
N SER A 531 -15.30 -9.34 7.96
CA SER A 531 -15.99 -8.43 8.87
C SER A 531 -15.70 -6.99 8.47
N LEU A 532 -16.73 -6.27 8.03
CA LEU A 532 -16.63 -4.83 7.77
C LEU A 532 -16.17 -4.04 9.01
N GLU A 533 -16.56 -4.51 10.19
CA GLU A 533 -16.11 -3.92 11.45
C GLU A 533 -14.60 -4.08 11.62
N ALA A 534 -14.08 -5.29 11.40
CA ALA A 534 -12.65 -5.53 11.46
C ALA A 534 -11.92 -4.69 10.40
N VAL A 535 -12.42 -4.68 9.16
CA VAL A 535 -11.88 -3.84 8.06
C VAL A 535 -11.80 -2.37 8.48
N HIS A 536 -12.90 -1.76 8.94
CA HIS A 536 -12.91 -0.37 9.38
C HIS A 536 -11.98 -0.11 10.57
N GLN A 537 -11.94 -1.02 11.55
CA GLN A 537 -11.01 -0.91 12.68
C GLN A 537 -9.56 -0.92 12.20
N ILE A 538 -9.19 -1.84 11.32
CA ILE A 538 -7.85 -1.98 10.73
C ILE A 538 -7.46 -0.74 9.93
N LEU A 539 -8.39 -0.17 9.14
CA LEU A 539 -8.16 1.07 8.40
C LEU A 539 -7.80 2.24 9.33
N GLY A 540 -8.29 2.26 10.57
CA GLY A 540 -7.88 3.24 11.59
C GLY A 540 -6.40 3.16 12.00
N PHE A 541 -5.71 2.06 11.68
CA PHE A 541 -4.30 1.85 11.98
C PHE A 541 -3.36 2.16 10.81
N THR A 542 -3.85 2.27 9.58
CA THR A 542 -2.99 2.65 8.47
C THR A 542 -2.69 4.15 8.47
N ASP A 543 -1.44 4.48 8.19
CA ASP A 543 -0.99 5.85 8.12
C ASP A 543 -1.60 6.63 6.94
N TYR A 544 -2.22 5.94 5.98
CA TYR A 544 -2.98 6.59 4.90
C TYR A 544 -4.07 7.52 5.41
N PHE A 545 -4.72 7.21 6.54
CA PHE A 545 -5.78 8.03 7.14
C PHE A 545 -5.31 8.84 8.35
N ARG A 546 -4.15 8.50 8.91
CA ARG A 546 -3.61 9.14 10.12
C ARG A 546 -2.70 10.32 9.78
N PHE A 547 -2.10 10.31 8.60
CA PHE A 547 -1.23 11.39 8.17
C PHE A 547 -2.07 12.56 7.65
N PRO A 548 -1.85 13.78 8.16
CA PRO A 548 -2.61 14.93 7.71
C PRO A 548 -2.25 15.30 6.28
N HIS A 549 -3.10 16.09 5.62
CA HIS A 549 -2.84 16.67 4.29
C HIS A 549 -2.75 15.66 3.13
N VAL A 550 -3.05 14.38 3.37
CA VAL A 550 -3.44 13.46 2.29
C VAL A 550 -4.77 13.95 1.73
N LEU A 551 -4.86 14.05 0.40
CA LEU A 551 -6.04 14.51 -0.31
C LEU A 551 -6.83 13.28 -0.76
N TYR A 552 -8.14 13.29 -0.53
CA TYR A 552 -9.00 12.19 -0.95
C TYR A 552 -9.88 12.59 -2.13
N PHE A 553 -10.18 11.60 -2.97
CA PHE A 553 -11.17 11.69 -4.02
C PHE A 553 -12.13 10.50 -3.94
N GLU A 554 -13.40 10.74 -4.23
CA GLU A 554 -14.41 9.67 -4.26
C GLU A 554 -14.27 8.83 -5.53
N SER A 555 -13.93 9.45 -6.66
CA SER A 555 -13.96 8.82 -7.98
C SER A 555 -12.90 9.38 -8.93
N ILE A 556 -12.66 8.73 -10.08
CA ILE A 556 -11.79 9.29 -11.13
C ILE A 556 -12.29 10.68 -11.59
N PRO A 557 -13.60 10.90 -11.84
CA PRO A 557 -14.12 12.23 -12.13
C PRO A 557 -13.87 13.26 -11.02
N ASP A 558 -14.08 12.88 -9.75
CA ASP A 558 -13.81 13.76 -8.61
C ASP A 558 -12.31 14.11 -8.51
N LEU A 559 -11.42 13.14 -8.74
CA LEU A 559 -9.97 13.37 -8.86
C LEU A 559 -9.65 14.41 -9.94
N LEU A 560 -10.20 14.24 -11.15
CA LEU A 560 -9.96 15.13 -12.28
C LEU A 560 -10.51 16.54 -12.02
N LYS A 561 -11.58 16.68 -11.23
CA LYS A 561 -12.10 17.97 -10.78
C LYS A 561 -11.20 18.62 -9.71
N ARG A 562 -10.76 17.84 -8.71
CA ARG A 562 -9.99 18.34 -7.56
C ARG A 562 -8.57 18.77 -7.93
N LEU A 563 -7.93 18.09 -8.88
CA LEU A 563 -6.55 18.38 -9.28
C LEU A 563 -6.38 19.88 -9.67
N PRO A 564 -7.17 20.45 -10.60
CA PRO A 564 -7.08 21.89 -10.93
C PRO A 564 -7.43 22.85 -9.79
N GLU A 565 -8.32 22.46 -8.88
CA GLU A 565 -8.80 23.29 -7.77
C GLU A 565 -7.85 23.33 -6.57
N THR A 566 -6.90 22.39 -6.51
CA THR A 566 -6.02 22.20 -5.35
C THR A 566 -4.96 23.29 -5.25
N LYS A 567 -4.84 23.86 -4.05
CA LYS A 567 -3.74 24.77 -3.69
C LYS A 567 -2.51 23.98 -3.27
N PHE A 568 -1.80 23.41 -4.24
CA PHE A 568 -0.68 22.48 -4.01
C PHE A 568 0.41 23.05 -3.10
N PHE A 569 0.70 24.35 -3.19
CA PHE A 569 1.71 25.00 -2.35
C PHE A 569 1.35 24.96 -0.86
N ASP A 570 0.08 25.24 -0.53
CA ASP A 570 -0.41 25.22 0.84
C ASP A 570 -0.33 23.79 1.42
N VAL A 571 -0.69 22.79 0.61
CA VAL A 571 -0.60 21.37 0.98
C VAL A 571 0.86 20.97 1.25
N THR A 572 1.79 21.28 0.34
CA THR A 572 3.22 20.99 0.51
C THR A 572 3.80 21.67 1.75
N GLN A 573 3.45 22.94 2.03
CA GLN A 573 3.94 23.62 3.23
C GLN A 573 3.43 22.96 4.51
N ALA A 574 2.16 22.56 4.54
CA ALA A 574 1.57 21.93 5.70
C ALA A 574 2.15 20.52 5.96
N MET A 575 2.36 19.74 4.89
CA MET A 575 3.08 18.46 4.95
C MET A 575 4.51 18.65 5.46
N ALA A 576 5.23 19.66 4.95
CA ALA A 576 6.58 19.97 5.38
C ALA A 576 6.64 20.28 6.87
N ALA A 577 5.73 21.12 7.38
CA ALA A 577 5.65 21.43 8.81
C ALA A 577 5.41 20.17 9.65
N PHE A 578 4.44 19.34 9.27
CA PHE A 578 4.14 18.09 9.97
C PHE A 578 5.32 17.11 9.94
N ASN A 579 5.97 16.92 8.79
CA ASN A 579 7.17 16.08 8.66
C ASN A 579 8.31 16.57 9.55
N GLN A 580 8.51 17.88 9.59
CA GLN A 580 9.52 18.52 10.42
C GLN A 580 9.31 18.24 11.91
N ASP A 581 8.07 18.28 12.38
CA ASP A 581 7.71 18.03 13.78
C ASP A 581 7.81 16.53 14.11
N ALA A 582 7.29 15.67 13.24
CA ALA A 582 7.37 14.22 13.41
C ALA A 582 8.81 13.72 13.44
N LEU A 583 9.70 14.28 12.61
CA LEU A 583 11.11 13.92 12.58
C LEU A 583 11.80 14.16 13.93
N MET A 584 11.45 15.25 14.61
CA MET A 584 11.99 15.55 15.94
C MET A 584 11.54 14.52 16.98
N GLN A 585 10.26 14.12 16.93
CA GLN A 585 9.70 13.12 17.84
C GLN A 585 10.37 11.76 17.64
N THR A 586 10.40 11.28 16.40
CA THR A 586 11.04 10.00 16.06
C THR A 586 12.54 10.00 16.39
N SER A 587 13.22 11.14 16.20
CA SER A 587 14.62 11.29 16.60
C SER A 587 14.83 11.07 18.10
N ALA A 588 13.96 11.63 18.95
CA ALA A 588 14.02 11.43 20.40
C ALA A 588 13.74 9.97 20.80
N THR A 589 12.79 9.30 20.13
CA THR A 589 12.52 7.87 20.32
C THR A 589 13.75 7.03 19.97
N TRP A 590 14.39 7.29 18.83
CA TRP A 590 15.61 6.59 18.44
C TRP A 590 16.75 6.79 19.44
N ARG A 591 17.00 8.02 19.92
CA ARG A 591 18.01 8.26 20.97
C ARG A 591 17.72 7.44 22.23
N THR A 592 16.45 7.36 22.63
CA THR A 592 16.05 6.60 23.82
C THR A 592 16.32 5.10 23.63
N LEU A 593 15.99 4.54 22.47
CA LEU A 593 16.23 3.12 22.16
C LEU A 593 17.73 2.81 22.09
N MET A 594 18.49 3.66 21.37
CA MET A 594 19.94 3.50 21.27
C MET A 594 20.64 3.63 22.63
N GLY A 595 20.14 4.47 23.54
CA GLY A 595 20.69 4.63 24.89
C GLY A 595 20.42 3.45 25.83
N ARG A 596 19.37 2.64 25.57
CA ARG A 596 19.07 1.44 26.37
C ARG A 596 19.96 0.26 26.01
N LEU A 597 20.34 0.18 24.74
CA LEU A 597 21.38 -0.74 24.32
C LEU A 597 22.69 -0.25 24.95
N ASN A 598 23.38 -1.12 25.68
CA ASN A 598 24.70 -0.86 26.27
C ASN A 598 25.80 -0.69 25.19
N VAL A 599 25.53 0.06 24.14
CA VAL A 599 26.52 0.62 23.24
C VAL A 599 27.51 1.38 24.14
N PRO A 600 28.81 1.02 24.17
CA PRO A 600 29.71 1.34 25.26
C PRO A 600 29.61 2.79 25.75
N ALA A 601 29.53 2.99 27.07
CA ALA A 601 29.42 4.32 27.69
C ALA A 601 30.58 5.29 27.37
N SER A 602 31.69 4.80 26.81
CA SER A 602 32.75 5.62 26.20
C SER A 602 32.31 6.35 24.91
N LEU A 603 31.11 6.02 24.39
CA LEU A 603 30.44 6.58 23.21
C LEU A 603 29.17 7.37 23.60
N GLN A 604 28.89 7.55 24.89
CA GLN A 604 27.63 8.13 25.42
C GLN A 604 27.83 9.29 26.43
N ARG A 605 29.04 9.88 26.55
CA ARG A 605 29.28 11.11 27.35
C ARG A 605 29.39 12.29 26.39
N GLU A 606 28.68 13.41 26.46
CA GLU A 606 27.89 14.07 27.53
C GLU A 606 26.71 14.84 26.91
N ALA A 607 25.51 14.78 27.51
CA ALA A 607 24.52 15.87 27.49
C ALA A 607 23.38 15.53 28.46
N LEU A 608 23.55 15.95 29.72
CA LEU A 608 22.43 16.36 30.57
C LEU A 608 22.17 17.85 30.34
#